data_AF-A0A352NJZ9-F1
#
_entry.id   AF-A0A352NJZ9-F1
#
_cell.length_a   1.000
_cell.length_b   1.000
_cell.length_c   1.000
_cell.angle_alpha   90.00
_cell.angle_beta   90.00
_cell.angle_gamma   90.00
#
_symmetry.space_group_name_H-M   'P 1'
#
loop_
_entity.id
_entity.type
_entity.pdbx_description
1 polymer ?
#
loop_
_entity_poly.entity_id
_entity_poly.type
_entity_poly.pdbx_seq_one_letter_code
_entity_poly.pdbx_strand_id
1 'polypeptide(L)'
;MYTASTVSATISCLRSFFAYIHEIGETEMNLGLFLPNVRYAAEDPIPSAFSSDEVKRILDCVDRCNPKGKRDYAMLMLAARLGIRSSDICGAWFFKV
;
A
#
# COMPACT_ATOMS: atom_id res chain seq x y z
N MET A 1 -14.60 1.21 17.96
CA MET A 1 -15.29 1.44 16.67
C MET A 1 -14.29 1.19 15.55
N TYR A 2 -14.61 0.34 14.56
CA TYR A 2 -13.74 0.10 13.40
C TYR A 2 -13.89 1.24 12.38
N THR A 3 -12.82 1.56 11.66
CA THR A 3 -12.86 2.56 10.56
C THR A 3 -13.55 1.98 9.32
N ALA A 4 -14.13 2.83 8.48
CA ALA A 4 -14.75 2.41 7.22
C ALA A 4 -13.75 1.67 6.29
N SER A 5 -12.48 2.08 6.29
CA SER A 5 -11.40 1.39 5.56
C SER A 5 -11.17 -0.04 6.05
N THR A 6 -11.19 -0.25 7.38
CA THR A 6 -11.05 -1.58 7.99
C THR A 6 -12.23 -2.48 7.62
N VAL A 7 -13.45 -1.94 7.66
CA VAL A 7 -14.67 -2.69 7.30
C VAL A 7 -14.65 -3.09 5.82
N SER A 8 -14.27 -2.17 4.92
CA SER A 8 -14.18 -2.45 3.47
C SER A 8 -13.11 -3.51 3.15
N ALA A 9 -11.95 -3.44 3.81
CA ALA A 9 -10.89 -4.43 3.67
C ALA A 9 -11.35 -5.83 4.15
N THR A 10 -11.99 -5.92 5.32
CA THR A 10 -12.52 -7.17 5.87
C THR A 10 -13.59 -7.78 4.96
N ILE A 11 -14.51 -6.97 4.45
CA ILE A 11 -15.54 -7.44 3.51
C ILE A 11 -14.93 -7.95 2.20
N SER A 12 -13.89 -7.28 1.69
CA SER A 12 -13.18 -7.71 0.48
C SER A 12 -12.44 -9.04 0.69
N CYS A 13 -11.85 -9.23 1.87
CA CYS A 13 -11.24 -10.49 2.27
C CYS A 13 -12.29 -11.61 2.35
N LEU A 14 -13.40 -11.37 3.08
CA LEU A 14 -14.50 -12.35 3.22
C LEU A 14 -15.10 -12.75 1.88
N ARG A 15 -15.29 -11.78 0.96
CA ARG A 15 -15.83 -12.06 -0.37
C ARG A 15 -14.92 -12.96 -1.20
N SER A 16 -13.60 -12.76 -1.10
CA SER A 16 -12.62 -13.62 -1.77
C SER A 16 -12.57 -15.02 -1.15
N PHE A 17 -12.64 -15.09 0.18
CA PHE A 17 -12.70 -16.35 0.91
C PHE A 17 -13.96 -17.17 0.58
N PHE A 18 -15.13 -16.53 0.57
CA PHE A 18 -16.38 -17.21 0.22
C PHE A 18 -16.45 -17.67 -1.23
N ALA A 19 -15.83 -16.92 -2.15
CA ALA A 19 -15.66 -17.37 -3.53
C ALA A 19 -14.76 -18.62 -3.60
N TYR A 20 -13.65 -18.63 -2.86
CA TYR A 20 -12.73 -19.76 -2.80
C TYR A 20 -13.38 -21.03 -2.22
N ILE A 21 -14.07 -20.95 -1.07
CA ILE A 21 -14.70 -22.15 -0.47
C ILE A 21 -15.83 -22.73 -1.33
N HIS A 22 -16.51 -21.87 -2.09
CA HIS A 22 -17.50 -22.30 -3.07
C HIS A 22 -16.84 -22.99 -4.28
N GLU A 23 -15.70 -22.48 -4.75
CA GLU A 23 -14.95 -23.08 -5.86
C GLU A 23 -14.45 -24.49 -5.53
N ILE A 24 -14.03 -24.74 -4.28
CA ILE A 24 -13.61 -26.07 -3.81
C ILE A 24 -14.78 -26.97 -3.40
N GLY A 25 -16.03 -26.50 -3.49
CA GLY A 25 -17.23 -27.31 -3.26
C GLY A 25 -17.65 -27.47 -1.79
N GLU A 26 -17.07 -26.71 -0.85
CA GLU A 26 -17.40 -26.78 0.58
C GLU A 26 -18.74 -26.09 0.91
N THR A 27 -19.27 -25.29 -0.01
CA THR A 27 -20.57 -24.62 0.11
C THR A 27 -21.33 -24.71 -1.20
N GLU A 28 -22.64 -24.97 -1.13
CA GLU A 28 -23.53 -25.06 -2.31
C GLU A 28 -23.67 -23.74 -3.08
N MET A 29 -23.43 -22.61 -2.41
CA MET A 29 -23.56 -21.27 -2.99
C MET A 29 -22.51 -20.30 -2.42
N ASN A 30 -22.04 -19.38 -3.25
CA ASN A 30 -21.10 -18.33 -2.83
C ASN A 30 -21.75 -17.32 -1.86
N LEU A 31 -21.45 -17.47 -0.57
CA LEU A 31 -21.93 -16.59 0.50
C LEU A 31 -21.46 -15.13 0.36
N GLY A 32 -20.40 -14.88 -0.43
CA GLY A 32 -19.89 -13.55 -0.72
C GLY A 32 -20.89 -12.65 -1.45
N LEU A 33 -21.93 -13.22 -2.05
CA LEU A 33 -23.04 -12.49 -2.69
C LEU A 33 -23.95 -11.77 -1.70
N PHE A 34 -23.98 -12.20 -0.43
CA PHE A 34 -24.78 -11.56 0.62
C PHE A 34 -24.03 -10.45 1.37
N LEU A 35 -22.74 -10.28 1.09
CA LEU A 35 -21.95 -9.25 1.74
C LEU A 35 -22.35 -7.86 1.24
N PRO A 36 -22.47 -6.86 2.15
CA PRO A 36 -22.82 -5.51 1.75
C PRO A 36 -21.70 -4.89 0.91
N ASN A 37 -22.07 -4.13 -0.11
CA ASN A 37 -21.11 -3.33 -0.87
C ASN A 37 -20.74 -2.08 -0.07
N VAL A 38 -19.65 -2.15 0.68
CA VAL A 38 -19.12 -1.01 1.42
C VAL A 38 -18.30 -0.15 0.48
N ARG A 39 -18.96 0.86 -0.09
CA ARG A 39 -18.28 1.96 -0.77
C ARG A 39 -17.55 2.80 0.27
N TYR A 40 -16.23 2.59 0.35
CA TYR A 40 -15.34 3.57 0.92
C TYR A 40 -15.00 4.57 -0.19
N ALA A 41 -15.84 5.60 -0.34
CA ALA A 41 -15.38 6.82 -0.97
C ALA A 41 -14.49 7.48 0.08
N ALA A 42 -13.18 7.36 -0.12
CA ALA A 42 -12.27 8.21 0.59
C ALA A 42 -12.61 9.62 0.09
N GLU A 43 -13.45 10.36 0.83
CA GLU A 43 -13.45 11.83 0.86
C GLU A 43 -12.11 12.30 1.47
N ASP A 44 -11.03 11.59 1.15
CA ASP A 44 -9.69 11.93 1.59
C ASP A 44 -9.37 13.21 0.82
N PRO A 45 -9.13 14.32 1.54
CA PRO A 45 -8.60 15.50 0.88
C PRO A 45 -7.39 15.05 0.07
N ILE A 46 -7.28 15.56 -1.16
CA ILE A 46 -6.13 15.32 -2.03
C ILE A 46 -4.89 15.39 -1.14
N PRO A 47 -4.15 14.28 -0.95
CA PRO A 47 -3.02 14.27 -0.03
C PRO A 47 -2.13 15.44 -0.37
N SER A 48 -1.75 16.24 0.64
CA SER A 48 -0.91 17.40 0.42
C SER A 48 0.39 16.91 -0.22
N ALA A 49 0.57 17.18 -1.50
CA ALA A 49 1.80 16.85 -2.19
C ALA A 49 2.93 17.68 -1.56
N PHE A 50 4.05 17.02 -1.25
CA PHE A 50 5.24 17.73 -0.79
C PHE A 50 5.72 18.68 -1.88
N SER A 51 5.99 19.92 -1.50
CA SER A 51 6.68 20.88 -2.36
C SER A 51 8.10 20.39 -2.68
N SER A 52 8.68 20.90 -3.77
CA SER A 52 10.07 20.59 -4.14
C SER A 52 11.06 20.92 -3.02
N ASP A 53 10.77 21.98 -2.24
CA ASP A 53 11.61 22.39 -1.11
C ASP A 53 11.50 21.42 0.07
N GLU A 54 10.31 20.90 0.37
CA GLU A 54 10.13 19.88 1.42
C GLU A 54 10.81 18.57 1.03
N VAL A 55 10.65 18.12 -0.21
CA VAL A 55 11.35 16.94 -0.73
C VAL A 55 12.86 17.13 -0.62
N LYS A 56 13.37 18.32 -1.01
CA LYS A 56 14.80 18.63 -0.88
C LYS A 56 15.27 18.58 0.57
N ARG A 57 14.54 19.17 1.51
CA ARG A 57 14.87 19.11 2.95
C ARG A 57 14.90 17.68 3.48
N ILE A 58 13.93 16.85 3.11
CA ILE A 58 13.89 15.43 3.49
C ILE A 58 15.14 14.69 2.99
N LEU A 59 15.51 14.92 1.73
CA LEU A 59 16.68 14.30 1.10
C LEU A 59 18.01 14.78 1.71
N ASP A 60 18.11 16.07 2.02
CA ASP A 60 19.33 16.68 2.58
C ASP A 60 19.58 16.24 4.04
N CYS A 61 18.54 15.85 4.78
CA CYS A 61 18.66 15.30 6.14
C CYS A 61 19.31 13.91 6.21
N VAL A 62 19.44 13.20 5.08
CA VAL A 62 20.02 11.86 5.07
C VAL A 62 21.55 11.93 5.09
N ASP A 63 22.16 11.43 6.17
CA ASP A 63 23.62 11.26 6.24
C ASP A 63 24.10 10.21 5.21
N ARG A 64 24.90 10.63 4.24
CA ARG A 64 25.42 9.78 3.15
C ARG A 64 26.85 9.29 3.40
N CYS A 65 27.41 9.52 4.59
CA CYS A 65 28.78 9.09 4.93
C CYS A 65 28.90 7.58 5.11
N ASN A 66 27.80 6.87 5.33
CA ASN A 66 27.78 5.42 5.51
C ASN A 66 26.94 4.70 4.42
N PRO A 67 27.21 3.39 4.15
CA PRO A 67 26.50 2.64 3.11
C PRO A 67 24.97 2.58 3.30
N LYS A 68 24.50 2.52 4.55
CA LYS A 68 23.07 2.49 4.88
C LYS A 68 22.40 3.79 4.46
N GLY A 69 22.98 4.94 4.79
CA GLY A 69 22.43 6.24 4.45
C GLY A 69 22.43 6.53 2.95
N LYS A 70 23.44 6.05 2.20
CA LYS A 70 23.40 6.10 0.72
C LYS A 70 22.22 5.33 0.14
N ARG A 71 21.93 4.15 0.70
CA ARG A 71 20.78 3.33 0.30
C ARG A 71 19.47 4.02 0.67
N ASP A 72 19.33 4.51 1.89
CA ASP A 72 18.11 5.17 2.36
C ASP A 72 17.82 6.45 1.53
N TYR A 73 18.87 7.21 1.18
CA TYR A 73 18.78 8.34 0.23
C TYR A 73 18.31 7.89 -1.15
N ALA A 74 18.86 6.80 -1.70
CA ALA A 74 18.46 6.29 -3.00
C ALA A 74 16.99 5.82 -3.00
N MET A 75 16.53 5.16 -1.94
CA MET A 75 15.14 4.75 -1.77
C MET A 75 14.19 5.95 -1.75
N LEU A 76 14.51 7.00 -0.98
CA LEU A 76 13.73 8.23 -0.94
C LEU A 76 13.73 8.98 -2.27
N MET A 77 14.87 9.01 -2.97
CA MET A 77 14.98 9.61 -4.32
C MET A 77 14.09 8.90 -5.34
N LEU A 78 14.06 7.56 -5.31
CA LEU A 78 13.20 6.76 -6.18
C LEU A 78 11.72 7.04 -5.91
N ALA A 79 11.32 7.07 -4.64
CA ALA A 79 9.96 7.41 -4.24
C ALA A 79 9.58 8.83 -4.72
N ALA A 80 10.44 9.81 -4.49
CA ALA A 80 10.18 11.21 -4.78
C ALA A 80 10.14 11.54 -6.29
N ARG A 81 10.93 10.86 -7.13
CA ARG A 81 11.02 11.18 -8.56
C ARG A 81 10.21 10.26 -9.47
N LEU A 82 10.05 8.99 -9.10
CA LEU A 82 9.37 8.01 -9.94
C LEU A 82 7.96 7.66 -9.43
N GLY A 83 7.63 8.02 -8.18
CA GLY A 83 6.31 7.73 -7.60
C GLY A 83 6.03 6.24 -7.42
N ILE A 84 7.07 5.39 -7.41
CA ILE A 84 6.93 3.95 -7.21
C ILE A 84 6.62 3.62 -5.75
N ARG A 85 5.86 2.55 -5.50
CA ARG A 85 5.45 2.17 -4.14
C ARG A 85 6.64 1.68 -3.33
N SER A 86 6.57 1.84 -2.01
CA SER A 86 7.59 1.35 -1.09
C SER A 86 7.84 -0.15 -1.22
N SER A 87 6.80 -0.96 -1.48
CA SER A 87 6.94 -2.40 -1.75
C SER A 87 7.80 -2.67 -2.98
N ASP A 88 7.62 -1.89 -4.05
CA ASP A 88 8.33 -2.08 -5.32
C ASP A 88 9.78 -1.61 -5.20
N ILE A 89 10.00 -0.50 -4.49
CA ILE A 89 11.35 -0.04 -4.12
C ILE A 89 12.06 -1.18 -3.39
N CYS A 90 11.50 -1.69 -2.29
CA CYS A 90 12.09 -2.77 -1.52
C CYS A 90 12.36 -4.00 -2.38
N GLY A 91 11.40 -4.42 -3.20
CA GLY A 91 11.53 -5.58 -4.10
C GLY A 91 12.68 -5.45 -5.10
N ALA A 92 12.89 -4.27 -5.68
CA ALA A 92 13.97 -4.03 -6.64
C ALA A 92 15.39 -4.17 -6.03
N TRP A 93 15.53 -3.93 -4.72
CA TRP A 93 16.81 -4.08 -4.01
C TRP A 93 17.09 -5.50 -3.53
N PHE A 94 16.06 -6.34 -3.40
CA PHE A 94 16.24 -7.76 -3.05
C PHE A 94 16.76 -8.60 -4.22
N PHE A 95 16.68 -8.14 -5.48
CA PHE A 95 17.23 -8.83 -6.65
C PHE A 95 18.77 -8.79 -6.77
N LYS A 96 19.47 -8.47 -5.67
CA LYS A 96 20.93 -8.40 -5.65
C LYS A 96 21.52 -8.84 -4.31
N VAL A 97 21.17 -10.05 -3.85
CA VAL A 97 22.04 -10.92 -3.03
C VAL A 97 21.80 -12.36 -3.45
#